data_AF-A0AA87Z1H3-F1
#
_entry.id   AF-A0AA87Z1H3-F1
#
_cell.length_a   1.000
_cell.length_b   1.000
_cell.length_c   1.000
_cell.angle_alpha   90.00
_cell.angle_beta   90.00
_cell.angle_gamma   90.00
#
_symmetry.space_group_name_H-M   'P 1'
#
loop_
_entity.id
_entity.type
_entity.pdbx_description
1 polymer ?
#
loop_
_entity_poly.entity_id
_entity_poly.type
_entity_poly.pdbx_seq_one_letter_code
_entity_poly.pdbx_strand_id
1 'polypeptide(L)'
;MEGGVRRDQWGYEVTTYSDACISAINDYYHQVLIYGRERFVILKATENDKDCVLANILAAHFLSSSYPSLAPSYLHAAKSRLEQATSYEKAVFDV
;
A
#
# COMPACT_ATOMS: atom_id res chain seq x y z
N MET A 1 19.18 4.32 -6.30
CA MET A 1 18.67 4.48 -4.92
C MET A 1 18.14 3.11 -4.55
N GLU A 2 18.96 2.31 -3.85
CA GLU A 2 18.56 0.97 -3.42
C GLU A 2 17.46 1.12 -2.36
N GLY A 3 16.29 0.55 -2.66
CA GLY A 3 15.13 0.50 -1.77
C GLY A 3 15.50 0.01 -0.38
N GLY A 4 15.16 0.77 0.66
CA GLY A 4 15.08 0.20 2.00
C GLY A 4 13.93 -0.82 1.98
N VAL A 5 14.25 -2.11 2.17
CA VAL A 5 13.22 -3.13 2.31
C VAL A 5 12.79 -3.15 3.77
N ARG A 6 11.48 -3.02 4.00
CA ARG A 6 10.87 -3.18 5.33
C ARG A 6 9.90 -4.33 5.32
N ARG A 7 9.46 -4.75 6.52
CA ARG A 7 8.52 -5.84 6.68
C ARG A 7 7.22 -5.35 7.25
N ASP A 8 6.12 -5.81 6.69
CA ASP A 8 4.80 -5.65 7.29
C ASP A 8 4.65 -6.54 8.54
N GLN A 9 3.51 -6.43 9.23
CA GLN A 9 3.22 -7.23 10.42
C GLN A 9 3.13 -8.74 10.15
N TRP A 10 3.01 -9.16 8.88
CA TRP A 10 2.94 -10.55 8.46
C TRP A 10 4.31 -11.10 8.03
N GLY A 11 5.34 -10.25 8.02
CA GLY A 11 6.71 -10.60 7.64
C GLY A 11 6.98 -10.49 6.14
N TYR A 12 6.06 -9.97 5.33
CA TYR A 12 6.26 -9.74 3.91
C TYR A 12 7.12 -8.52 3.66
N GLU A 13 8.01 -8.63 2.68
CA GLU A 13 8.93 -7.57 2.30
C GLU A 13 8.25 -6.55 1.40
N VAL A 14 8.40 -5.27 1.75
CA VAL A 14 7.80 -4.11 1.08
C VAL A 14 8.91 -3.11 0.79
N THR A 15 8.99 -2.65 -0.45
CA THR A 15 9.94 -1.61 -0.84
C THR A 15 9.42 -0.26 -0.36
N THR A 16 9.94 0.25 0.76
CA THR A 16 9.58 1.57 1.30
C THR A 16 10.67 2.11 2.22
N TYR A 17 10.93 3.42 2.12
CA TYR A 17 11.89 4.08 3.01
C TYR A 17 11.24 4.58 4.30
N SER A 18 9.91 4.58 4.39
CA SER A 18 9.14 5.21 5.46
C SER A 18 8.59 4.19 6.46
N ASP A 19 9.08 4.23 7.69
CA ASP A 19 8.52 3.43 8.79
C ASP A 19 7.05 3.80 9.08
N ALA A 20 6.68 5.07 8.86
CA ALA A 20 5.31 5.54 9.00
C ALA A 20 4.38 4.93 7.93
N CYS A 21 4.90 4.64 6.73
CA CYS A 21 4.14 3.93 5.70
C CYS A 21 3.80 2.50 6.15
N ILE A 22 4.79 1.75 6.65
CA ILE A 22 4.58 0.39 7.18
C ILE A 22 3.60 0.41 8.36
N SER A 23 3.74 1.36 9.29
CA SER A 23 2.81 1.48 10.41
C SER A 23 1.37 1.69 9.92
N ALA A 24 1.16 2.56 8.94
CA ALA A 24 -0.17 2.82 8.38
C ALA A 24 -0.74 1.62 7.61
N ILE A 25 0.10 0.83 6.93
CA ILE A 25 -0.31 -0.43 6.30
C ILE A 25 -0.75 -1.45 7.36
N ASN A 26 0.00 -1.58 8.45
CA ASN A 26 -0.35 -2.48 9.55
C ASN A 26 -1.65 -2.04 10.25
N ASP A 27 -1.81 -0.74 10.48
CA ASP A 27 -3.06 -0.17 11.02
C ASP A 27 -4.22 -0.44 10.07
N TYR A 28 -4.02 -0.31 8.75
CA TYR A 28 -5.03 -0.64 7.76
C TYR A 28 -5.45 -2.11 7.85
N TYR A 29 -4.49 -3.03 7.93
CA TYR A 29 -4.81 -4.46 8.12
C TYR A 29 -5.61 -4.70 9.39
N HIS A 30 -5.21 -4.10 10.50
CA HIS A 30 -5.96 -4.19 11.75
C HIS A 30 -7.39 -3.69 11.54
N GLN A 31 -7.59 -2.48 11.02
CA GLN A 31 -8.92 -1.90 10.76
C GLN A 31 -9.78 -2.76 9.82
N VAL A 32 -9.19 -3.40 8.80
CA VAL A 32 -9.93 -4.31 7.91
C VAL A 32 -10.33 -5.59 8.65
N LEU A 33 -9.41 -6.22 9.39
CA LEU A 33 -9.63 -7.50 10.05
C LEU A 33 -10.59 -7.41 11.23
N ILE A 34 -10.58 -6.29 11.98
CA ILE A 34 -11.49 -6.08 13.11
C ILE A 34 -12.80 -5.39 12.72
N TYR A 35 -13.08 -5.23 11.42
CA TYR A 35 -14.21 -4.44 10.90
C TYR A 35 -14.27 -3.01 11.47
N GLY A 36 -13.10 -2.42 11.69
CA GLY A 36 -12.94 -1.04 12.16
C GLY A 36 -13.41 0.00 11.15
N ARG A 37 -13.62 1.22 11.64
CA ARG A 37 -14.17 2.36 10.87
C ARG A 37 -13.08 3.20 10.21
N GLU A 38 -11.81 3.07 10.62
CA GLU A 38 -10.73 3.96 10.17
C GLU A 38 -9.89 3.38 9.03
N ARG A 39 -10.53 2.69 8.08
CA ARG A 39 -9.85 2.09 6.90
C ARG A 39 -9.20 3.12 5.98
N PHE A 40 -9.59 4.40 6.08
CA PHE A 40 -8.97 5.51 5.36
C PHE A 40 -7.49 5.73 5.74
N VAL A 41 -7.01 5.13 6.83
CA VAL A 41 -5.59 5.18 7.24
C VAL A 41 -4.64 4.73 6.12
N ILE A 42 -5.09 3.89 5.18
CA ILE A 42 -4.27 3.48 4.03
C ILE A 42 -3.88 4.66 3.13
N LEU A 43 -4.71 5.71 3.06
CA LEU A 43 -4.36 6.92 2.30
C LEU A 43 -3.18 7.66 2.96
N LYS A 44 -3.10 7.64 4.30
CA LYS A 44 -1.93 8.18 5.01
C LYS A 44 -0.66 7.38 4.70
N ALA A 45 -0.76 6.09 4.42
CA ALA A 45 0.40 5.30 3.99
C ALA A 45 0.98 5.87 2.67
N THR A 46 0.10 6.18 1.71
CA THR A 46 0.51 6.79 0.43
C THR A 46 1.02 8.23 0.57
N GLU A 47 0.59 8.98 1.58
CA GLU A 47 1.14 10.31 1.89
C GLU A 47 2.56 10.22 2.47
N ASN A 48 2.80 9.20 3.31
CA ASN A 48 4.09 8.93 3.94
C ASN A 48 5.12 8.34 2.98
N ASP A 49 4.67 7.57 1.98
CA ASP A 49 5.49 7.08 0.88
C ASP A 49 4.65 6.93 -0.39
N LYS A 50 4.77 7.91 -1.29
CA LYS A 50 4.03 7.96 -2.55
C LYS A 50 4.49 6.88 -3.54
N ASP A 51 5.71 6.38 -3.38
CA ASP A 51 6.31 5.39 -4.26
C ASP A 51 6.10 3.95 -3.74
N CYS A 52 5.55 3.77 -2.55
CA CYS A 52 5.26 2.44 -1.98
C CYS A 52 4.18 1.73 -2.80
N VAL A 53 4.56 0.63 -3.45
CA VAL A 53 3.67 -0.10 -4.36
C VAL A 53 2.51 -0.74 -3.59
N LEU A 54 2.81 -1.40 -2.47
CA LEU A 54 1.78 -2.01 -1.63
C LEU A 54 0.73 -1.00 -1.14
N ALA A 55 1.17 0.15 -0.60
CA ALA A 55 0.26 1.17 -0.09
C ALA A 55 -0.69 1.68 -1.18
N ASN A 56 -0.15 1.94 -2.38
CA ASN A 56 -0.93 2.41 -3.51
C ASN A 56 -1.94 1.36 -4.00
N ILE A 57 -1.58 0.07 -4.05
CA ILE A 57 -2.51 -1.00 -4.43
C ILE A 57 -3.65 -1.10 -3.41
N LEU A 58 -3.33 -1.15 -2.12
CA LEU A 58 -4.33 -1.23 -1.05
C LEU A 58 -5.26 0.00 -1.04
N ALA A 59 -4.71 1.20 -1.25
CA ALA A 59 -5.48 2.43 -1.39
C ALA A 59 -6.43 2.37 -2.60
N ALA A 60 -5.97 1.89 -3.76
CA ALA A 60 -6.82 1.72 -4.92
C ALA A 60 -7.99 0.76 -4.66
N HIS A 61 -7.72 -0.39 -4.04
CA HIS A 61 -8.78 -1.35 -3.68
C HIS A 61 -9.77 -0.75 -2.68
N PHE A 62 -9.29 -0.06 -1.65
CA PHE A 62 -10.15 0.63 -0.69
C PHE A 62 -11.07 1.66 -1.37
N LEU A 63 -10.55 2.43 -2.32
CA LEU A 63 -11.30 3.47 -3.04
C LEU A 63 -12.20 2.91 -4.15
N SER A 64 -11.94 1.71 -4.66
CA SER A 64 -12.66 1.14 -5.81
C SER A 64 -14.18 1.12 -5.64
N SER A 65 -14.68 0.93 -4.42
CA SER A 65 -16.12 0.87 -4.14
C SER A 65 -16.74 2.26 -3.91
N SER A 66 -16.09 3.13 -3.14
CA SER A 66 -16.68 4.42 -2.71
C SER A 66 -16.27 5.60 -3.59
N TYR A 67 -15.08 5.55 -4.18
CA TYR A 67 -14.47 6.62 -4.99
C TYR A 67 -13.73 6.02 -6.20
N PRO A 68 -14.44 5.34 -7.12
CA PRO A 68 -13.82 4.62 -8.24
C PRO A 68 -13.02 5.52 -9.19
N SER A 69 -13.34 6.82 -9.26
CA SER A 69 -12.58 7.78 -10.08
C SER A 69 -11.17 8.05 -9.57
N LEU A 70 -10.92 7.80 -8.27
CA LEU A 70 -9.61 8.01 -7.65
C LEU A 70 -8.73 6.76 -7.74
N ALA A 71 -9.30 5.56 -7.79
CA ALA A 71 -8.51 4.31 -7.80
C ALA A 71 -7.47 4.23 -8.95
N PRO A 72 -7.74 4.68 -10.19
CA PRO A 72 -6.76 4.60 -11.28
C PRO A 72 -5.46 5.36 -11.04
N SER A 73 -5.48 6.49 -10.32
CA SER A 73 -4.25 7.26 -10.06
C SER A 73 -3.30 6.50 -9.14
N TYR A 74 -3.83 5.83 -8.11
CA TYR A 74 -3.05 4.97 -7.21
C TYR A 74 -2.53 3.73 -7.93
N LEU A 75 -3.34 3.07 -8.77
CA LEU A 75 -2.86 1.93 -9.58
C LEU A 75 -1.76 2.35 -10.56
N HIS A 76 -1.86 3.54 -11.15
CA HIS A 76 -0.82 4.06 -12.03
C HIS A 76 0.49 4.33 -11.26
N ALA A 77 0.40 4.91 -10.06
CA ALA A 77 1.56 5.11 -9.18
C ALA A 77 2.23 3.76 -8.84
N ALA A 78 1.45 2.78 -8.39
CA ALA A 78 1.93 1.42 -8.13
C ALA A 78 2.61 0.80 -9.36
N LYS A 79 1.97 0.89 -10.53
CA LYS A 79 2.50 0.34 -11.78
C LYS A 79 3.84 0.95 -12.19
N SER A 80 4.03 2.25 -11.96
CA SER A 80 5.28 2.95 -12.32
C SER A 80 6.51 2.50 -11.53
N ARG A 81 6.30 1.91 -10.34
CA ARG A 81 7.34 1.40 -9.44
C ARG A 81 7.39 -0.12 -9.37
N LEU A 82 6.49 -0.80 -10.10
CA LEU A 82 6.30 -2.24 -10.02
C LEU A 82 7.57 -3.03 -10.35
N GLU A 83 8.40 -2.56 -11.28
CA GLU A 83 9.66 -3.24 -11.63
C GLU A 83 10.63 -3.36 -10.44
N GLN A 84 10.69 -2.33 -9.60
CA GLN A 84 11.56 -2.27 -8.40
C GLN A 84 10.88 -2.83 -7.13
N ALA A 85 9.63 -3.26 -7.24
CA ALA A 85 8.86 -3.82 -6.14
C ALA A 85 9.31 -5.25 -5.80
N THR A 86 9.02 -5.67 -4.58
CA THR A 86 9.30 -7.05 -4.15
C THR A 86 8.42 -8.06 -4.89
N SER A 87 8.77 -9.35 -4.80
CA SER A 87 7.92 -10.42 -5.36
C SER A 87 6.52 -10.43 -4.73
N TYR A 88 6.41 -10.07 -3.45
CA TYR A 88 5.13 -9.94 -2.76
C TYR A 88 4.29 -8.82 -3.34
N GLU A 89 4.86 -7.62 -3.48
CA GLU A 89 4.14 -6.46 -4.03
C GLU A 89 3.64 -6.70 -5.46
N LYS A 90 4.46 -7.38 -6.28
CA LYS A 90 4.08 -7.82 -7.63
C LYS A 90 2.90 -8.79 -7.61
N ALA A 91 2.95 -9.79 -6.73
CA ALA A 91 1.88 -10.76 -6.59
C ALA A 91 0.56 -10.10 -6.13
N VAL A 92 0.61 -9.09 -5.27
CA VAL A 92 -0.58 -8.33 -4.83
C VAL A 92 -1.14 -7.47 -5.97
N PHE A 93 -0.30 -6.94 -6.86
CA PHE A 93 -0.75 -6.13 -8.00
C PHE A 93 -1.50 -6.93 -9.06
N ASP A 94 -1.12 -8.19 -9.28
CA ASP A 94 -1.68 -9.05 -10.33
C ASP A 94 -3.04 -9.69 -9.97
N VAL A 95 -3.53 -9.48 -8.73
CA VAL A 95 -4.81 -10.01 -8.20
C VAL A 95 -5.97 -9.06 -8.49
#